data_AF-A0A7W0U320-F1
#
_entry.id   AF-A0A7W0U320-F1
#
_cell.length_a   1.000
_cell.length_b   1.000
_cell.length_c   1.000
_cell.angle_alpha   90.00
_cell.angle_beta   90.00
_cell.angle_gamma   90.00
#
_symmetry.space_group_name_H-M   'P 1'
#
loop_
_entity.id
_entity.type
_entity.pdbx_description
1 polymer ?
#
loop_
_entity_poly.entity_id
_entity_poly.type
_entity_poly.pdbx_seq_one_letter_code
_entity_poly.pdbx_strand_id
1 'polypeptide(L)'
;LNELGFDVDEIELVEAGEGSRLRLTTRVAEPGHHRRLLFARTGLDVQEKQARRLLADIASFRGYLEQTTRRPVPEAVAANRWLEEIYQPVIAAIPAGLRGRLDDAEVFHEILEHRWFLSEAAGKDIGTASAANDYLASVLPAVPGDLVAGAVLPPS
;
A
#
# COMPACT_ATOMS: atom_id res chain seq x y z
N LEU A 1 -1.38 17.37 -9.34
CA LEU A 1 -1.08 17.76 -7.94
C LEU A 1 -0.91 16.45 -7.17
N ASN A 2 0.24 15.99 -6.67
CA ASN A 2 1.46 16.64 -6.20
C ASN A 2 2.71 15.99 -6.85
N GLU A 3 3.48 16.77 -7.62
CA GLU A 3 4.84 16.42 -8.05
C GLU A 3 5.91 17.07 -7.16
N LEU A 4 5.48 17.78 -6.12
CA LEU A 4 6.35 18.34 -5.09
C LEU A 4 6.18 17.43 -3.87
N GLY A 5 7.27 16.83 -3.39
CA GLY A 5 7.33 15.87 -2.27
C GLY A 5 6.95 16.44 -0.91
N PHE A 6 5.85 17.18 -0.83
CA PHE A 6 5.20 17.56 0.40
C PHE A 6 4.35 16.37 0.86
N ASP A 7 4.79 15.73 1.93
CA ASP A 7 3.92 14.88 2.72
C ASP A 7 3.13 15.77 3.68
N VAL A 8 1.82 15.55 3.72
CA VAL A 8 0.99 16.03 4.83
C VAL A 8 1.20 15.04 5.95
N ASP A 9 2.35 15.16 6.61
CA ASP A 9 2.61 14.47 7.86
C ASP A 9 1.79 15.17 8.94
N GLU A 10 0.73 14.47 9.37
CA GLU A 10 -0.03 14.69 10.60
C GLU A 10 -0.85 16.01 10.68
N ILE A 11 -2.18 15.86 10.72
CA ILE A 11 -3.07 16.94 11.12
C ILE A 11 -3.15 16.92 12.65
N GLU A 12 -2.42 17.82 13.31
CA GLU A 12 -2.56 18.02 14.75
C GLU A 12 -3.76 18.97 14.99
N LEU A 13 -4.87 18.44 15.54
CA LEU A 13 -6.02 19.24 15.95
C LEU A 13 -5.75 19.82 17.34
N VAL A 14 -5.41 21.10 17.40
CA VAL A 14 -5.23 21.80 18.68
C VAL A 14 -6.56 22.45 19.05
N GLU A 15 -7.23 21.94 20.09
CA GLU A 15 -8.38 22.61 20.69
C GLU A 15 -7.91 23.86 21.44
N ALA A 16 -8.20 25.04 20.89
CA ALA A 16 -8.10 26.31 21.62
C ALA A 16 -9.52 26.75 22.00
N GLY A 17 -9.70 27.16 23.26
CA GLY A 17 -11.00 27.37 23.92
C GLY A 17 -12.00 28.35 23.31
N GLU A 18 -11.75 28.92 22.12
CA GLU A 18 -12.72 29.71 21.35
C GLU A 18 -12.68 29.44 19.82
N GLY A 19 -12.20 28.28 19.39
CA GLY A 19 -12.31 27.84 17.99
C GLY A 19 -11.28 26.79 17.57
N SER A 20 -11.70 25.82 16.77
CA SER A 20 -10.81 24.79 16.21
C SER A 20 -9.92 25.41 15.12
N ARG A 21 -8.60 25.45 15.34
CA ARG A 21 -7.61 25.79 14.31
C ARG A 21 -6.86 24.53 13.90
N LEU A 22 -6.94 24.19 12.62
CA LEU A 22 -6.12 23.14 12.02
C LEU A 22 -4.71 23.71 11.78
N ARG A 23 -3.69 23.11 12.40
CA ARG A 23 -2.28 23.45 12.13
C ARG A 23 -1.69 22.37 11.23
N LEU A 24 -1.51 22.71 9.96
CA LEU A 24 -0.83 21.85 9.00
C LEU A 24 0.68 22.11 9.07
N THR A 25 1.45 21.19 9.64
CA THR A 25 2.91 21.28 9.62
C THR A 25 3.43 20.53 8.40
N THR A 26 3.72 21.25 7.32
CA THR A 26 4.35 20.64 6.13
C THR A 26 5.84 20.48 6.37
N ARG A 27 6.29 19.24 6.59
CA ARG A 27 7.72 18.89 6.56
C ARG A 27 8.03 18.25 5.21
N VAL A 28 9.12 18.65 4.57
CA VAL A 28 9.65 17.93 3.41
C VAL A 28 10.22 16.62 3.95
N ALA A 29 9.59 15.50 3.61
CA ALA A 29 10.12 14.19 3.96
C ALA A 29 11.49 14.01 3.28
N GLU A 30 12.46 13.46 4.00
CA GLU A 30 13.75 13.11 3.40
C GLU A 30 13.53 12.15 2.23
N PRO A 31 14.27 12.28 1.11
CA PRO A 31 14.21 11.30 0.04
C PRO A 31 14.43 9.88 0.57
N GLY A 32 13.53 8.96 0.19
CA GLY A 32 13.60 7.57 0.60
C GLY A 32 13.08 7.27 2.02
N HIS A 33 12.48 8.26 2.72
CA HIS A 33 12.00 8.07 4.08
C HIS A 33 11.00 6.91 4.18
N HIS A 34 9.98 6.89 3.34
CA HIS A 34 8.93 5.87 3.39
C HIS A 34 9.46 4.50 2.99
N ARG A 35 10.37 4.44 2.02
CA ARG A 35 11.05 3.20 1.64
C ARG A 35 11.79 2.60 2.82
N ARG A 36 12.64 3.39 3.49
CA ARG A 36 13.40 2.93 4.67
C ARG A 36 12.48 2.48 5.79
N LEU A 37 11.41 3.24 6.04
CA LEU A 37 10.44 2.95 7.08
C LEU A 37 9.66 1.65 6.81
N LEU A 38 9.13 1.49 5.60
CA LEU A 38 8.43 0.28 5.18
C LEU A 38 9.38 -0.91 5.25
N PHE A 39 10.56 -0.82 4.64
CA PHE A 39 11.55 -1.89 4.63
C PHE A 39 11.91 -2.35 6.05
N ALA A 40 12.13 -1.42 6.99
CA ALA A 40 12.44 -1.76 8.38
C ALA A 40 11.29 -2.51 9.09
N ARG A 41 10.04 -2.33 8.65
CA ARG A 41 8.85 -2.92 9.27
C ARG A 41 8.40 -4.22 8.63
N THR A 42 8.67 -4.38 7.33
CA THR A 42 8.11 -5.46 6.52
C THR A 42 9.13 -6.23 5.68
N GLY A 43 10.33 -5.67 5.50
CA GLY A 43 11.34 -6.20 4.58
C GLY A 43 11.03 -5.95 3.10
N LEU A 44 9.92 -5.28 2.76
CA LEU A 44 9.57 -4.97 1.37
C LEU A 44 10.41 -3.79 0.85
N ASP A 45 11.15 -4.00 -0.24
CA ASP A 45 11.86 -2.94 -0.96
C ASP A 45 11.06 -2.55 -2.21
N VAL A 46 10.50 -1.34 -2.18
CA VAL A 46 9.56 -0.83 -3.19
C VAL A 46 9.89 0.62 -3.51
N GLN A 47 9.24 1.22 -4.49
CA GLN A 47 9.42 2.65 -4.79
C GLN A 47 8.75 3.56 -3.74
N GLU A 48 9.18 4.82 -3.64
CA GLU A 48 8.70 5.76 -2.61
C GLU A 48 7.17 5.95 -2.60
N LYS A 49 6.55 6.03 -3.79
CA LYS A 49 5.09 6.17 -3.91
C LYS A 49 4.35 4.90 -3.44
N GLN A 50 4.88 3.73 -3.77
CA GLN A 50 4.35 2.44 -3.32
C GLN A 50 4.51 2.30 -1.81
N ALA A 51 5.66 2.69 -1.28
CA ALA A 51 5.94 2.64 0.16
C ALA A 51 4.92 3.45 0.97
N ARG A 52 4.64 4.68 0.53
CA ARG A 52 3.59 5.51 1.13
C ARG A 52 2.22 4.84 1.12
N ARG A 53 1.84 4.26 -0.02
CA ARG A 53 0.55 3.59 -0.18
C ARG A 53 0.43 2.37 0.75
N LEU A 54 1.47 1.55 0.84
CA LEU A 54 1.50 0.38 1.71
C LEU A 54 1.51 0.75 3.20
N LEU A 55 2.26 1.78 3.59
CA LEU A 55 2.24 2.30 4.96
C LEU A 55 0.85 2.82 5.36
N ALA A 56 0.14 3.48 4.44
CA ALA A 56 -1.23 3.91 4.68
C ALA A 56 -2.19 2.71 4.89
N ASP A 57 -2.04 1.63 4.11
CA ASP A 57 -2.86 0.41 4.27
C ASP A 57 -2.56 -0.31 5.60
N ILE A 58 -1.29 -0.36 6.03
CA ILE A 58 -0.91 -0.85 7.37
C ILE A 58 -1.56 0.00 8.47
N ALA A 59 -1.56 1.32 8.33
CA ALA A 59 -2.18 2.22 9.31
C ALA A 59 -3.71 2.02 9.38
N SER A 60 -4.39 1.86 8.24
CA SER A 60 -5.81 1.52 8.19
C SER A 60 -6.10 0.16 8.84
N PHE A 61 -5.30 -0.86 8.55
CA PHE A 61 -5.43 -2.18 9.16
C PHE A 61 -5.20 -2.15 10.68
N ARG A 62 -4.22 -1.37 11.15
CA ARG A 62 -4.02 -1.11 12.57
C ARG A 62 -5.27 -0.53 13.22
N GLY A 63 -5.87 0.49 12.61
CA GLY A 63 -7.11 1.10 13.11
C GLY A 63 -8.25 0.08 13.21
N TYR A 64 -8.39 -0.80 12.22
CA TYR A 64 -9.34 -1.92 12.26
C TYR A 64 -9.06 -2.89 13.42
N LEU A 65 -7.79 -3.27 13.63
CA LEU A 65 -7.41 -4.14 14.75
C LEU A 65 -7.69 -3.49 16.10
N GLU A 66 -7.37 -2.21 16.27
CA GLU A 66 -7.60 -1.46 17.51
C GLU A 66 -9.09 -1.34 17.81
N GLN A 67 -9.91 -1.06 16.80
CA GLN A 67 -11.37 -1.02 16.93
C GLN A 67 -11.94 -2.39 17.33
N THR A 68 -11.49 -3.45 16.66
CA THR A 68 -11.99 -4.82 16.89
C THR A 68 -11.56 -5.37 18.25
N THR A 69 -10.30 -5.13 18.65
CA THR A 69 -9.74 -5.66 19.90
C THR A 69 -9.95 -4.74 21.09
N ARG A 70 -10.43 -3.50 20.87
CA ARG A 70 -10.62 -2.44 21.86
C ARG A 70 -9.37 -2.14 22.69
N ARG A 71 -8.19 -2.25 22.08
CA ARG A 71 -6.89 -1.96 22.69
C ARG A 71 -5.95 -1.33 21.67
N PRO A 72 -4.98 -0.49 22.11
CA PRO A 72 -3.91 -0.04 21.23
C PRO A 72 -3.11 -1.22 20.68
N VAL A 73 -2.70 -1.14 19.42
CA VAL A 73 -1.87 -2.15 18.76
C VAL A 73 -0.53 -1.48 18.41
N PRO A 74 0.60 -2.01 18.90
CA PRO A 74 1.90 -1.50 18.49
C PRO A 74 2.08 -1.58 16.97
N GLU A 75 2.68 -0.55 16.39
CA GLU A 75 2.82 -0.42 14.95
C GLU A 75 3.58 -1.59 14.31
N ALA A 76 4.65 -2.07 14.95
CA ALA A 76 5.38 -3.24 14.48
C ALA A 76 4.51 -4.51 14.46
N VAL A 77 3.60 -4.66 15.42
CA VAL A 77 2.66 -5.78 15.45
C VAL A 77 1.65 -5.66 14.31
N ALA A 78 1.13 -4.46 14.07
CA ALA A 78 0.21 -4.22 12.97
C ALA A 78 0.86 -4.49 11.60
N ALA A 79 2.11 -4.06 11.40
CA ALA A 79 2.85 -4.31 10.16
C ALA A 79 3.09 -5.80 9.91
N ASN A 80 3.52 -6.56 10.91
CA ASN A 80 3.72 -8.00 10.78
C ASN A 80 2.40 -8.73 10.51
N ARG A 81 1.34 -8.40 11.25
CA ARG A 81 0.01 -9.01 11.02
C ARG A 81 -0.56 -8.63 9.67
N TRP A 82 -0.37 -7.40 9.21
CA TRP A 82 -0.80 -6.98 7.87
C TRP A 82 -0.07 -7.78 6.78
N LEU A 83 1.24 -8.01 6.95
CA LEU A 83 1.99 -8.87 6.03
C LEU A 83 1.40 -10.27 5.97
N GLU A 84 1.16 -10.90 7.11
CA GLU A 84 0.69 -12.28 7.21
C GLU A 84 -0.77 -12.46 6.79
N GLU A 85 -1.64 -11.51 7.14
CA GLU A 85 -3.09 -11.64 6.97
C GLU A 85 -3.62 -11.00 5.69
N ILE A 86 -2.91 -10.02 5.13
CA ILE A 86 -3.36 -9.26 3.95
C ILE A 86 -2.40 -9.45 2.78
N TYR A 87 -1.12 -9.11 2.95
CA TYR A 87 -0.17 -9.10 1.84
C TYR A 87 0.13 -10.50 1.30
N GLN A 88 0.61 -11.40 2.17
CA GLN A 88 1.03 -12.75 1.78
C GLN A 88 -0.11 -13.57 1.16
N PRO A 89 -1.35 -13.57 1.68
CA PRO A 89 -2.45 -14.30 1.05
C PRO A 89 -2.79 -13.79 -0.35
N VAL A 90 -2.70 -12.47 -0.58
CA VAL A 90 -2.96 -11.87 -1.89
C VAL A 90 -1.89 -12.28 -2.90
N ILE A 91 -0.61 -12.22 -2.52
CA ILE A 91 0.49 -12.66 -3.39
C ILE A 91 0.43 -14.17 -3.65
N ALA A 92 0.14 -14.98 -2.63
CA ALA A 92 0.01 -16.42 -2.78
C ALA A 92 -1.15 -16.82 -3.71
N ALA A 93 -2.19 -15.98 -3.83
CA ALA A 93 -3.32 -16.19 -4.72
C ALA A 93 -2.99 -15.97 -6.20
N ILE A 94 -1.84 -15.37 -6.54
CA ILE A 94 -1.43 -15.16 -7.94
C ILE A 94 -1.32 -16.53 -8.65
N PRO A 95 -2.11 -16.76 -9.73
CA PRO A 95 -2.06 -17.98 -10.50
C PRO A 95 -0.66 -18.22 -11.08
N ALA A 96 -0.21 -19.48 -11.13
CA ALA A 96 1.15 -19.81 -11.55
C ALA A 96 1.54 -19.24 -12.93
N GLY A 97 0.59 -19.18 -13.88
CA GLY A 97 0.82 -18.62 -15.23
C GLY A 97 0.88 -17.09 -15.31
N LEU A 98 0.56 -16.39 -14.21
CA LEU A 98 0.63 -14.92 -14.11
C LEU A 98 1.79 -14.44 -13.23
N ARG A 99 2.48 -15.34 -12.52
CA ARG A 99 3.64 -14.98 -11.70
C ARG A 99 4.77 -14.43 -12.57
N GLY A 100 5.48 -13.43 -12.05
CA GLY A 100 6.62 -12.81 -12.73
C GLY A 100 6.27 -11.86 -13.87
N ARG A 101 4.98 -11.62 -14.16
CA ARG A 101 4.57 -10.55 -15.08
C ARG A 101 4.88 -9.16 -14.51
N LEU A 102 4.75 -9.03 -13.19
CA LEU A 102 5.11 -7.87 -12.38
C LEU A 102 5.76 -8.38 -11.10
N ASP A 103 6.51 -7.50 -10.42
CA ASP A 103 6.99 -7.75 -9.06
C ASP A 103 5.80 -7.83 -8.07
N ASP A 104 5.91 -8.66 -7.03
CA ASP A 104 4.84 -8.90 -6.08
C ASP A 104 4.34 -7.60 -5.41
N ALA A 105 5.25 -6.67 -5.09
CA ALA A 105 4.85 -5.40 -4.51
C ALA A 105 4.11 -4.50 -5.50
N GLU A 106 4.43 -4.56 -6.79
CA GLU A 106 3.71 -3.86 -7.85
C GLU A 106 2.30 -4.44 -8.01
N VAL A 107 2.17 -5.77 -8.05
CA VAL A 107 0.85 -6.44 -8.12
C VAL A 107 -0.02 -6.00 -6.94
N PHE A 108 0.52 -6.02 -5.72
CA PHE A 108 -0.24 -5.59 -4.55
C PHE A 108 -0.59 -4.10 -4.60
N HIS A 109 0.32 -3.25 -5.07
CA HIS A 109 0.07 -1.83 -5.27
C HIS A 109 -1.11 -1.58 -6.22
N GLU A 110 -1.11 -2.23 -7.38
CA GLU A 110 -2.19 -2.10 -8.37
C GLU A 110 -3.52 -2.66 -7.82
N ILE A 111 -3.49 -3.73 -7.02
CA ILE A 111 -4.69 -4.25 -6.34
C ILE A 111 -5.28 -3.21 -5.38
N LEU A 112 -4.45 -2.45 -4.64
CA LEU A 112 -4.94 -1.39 -3.76
C LEU A 112 -5.54 -0.20 -4.53
N GLU A 113 -5.05 0.08 -5.74
CA GLU A 113 -5.66 1.07 -6.64
C GLU A 113 -6.99 0.56 -7.20
N HIS A 114 -7.00 -0.69 -7.66
CA HIS A 114 -8.20 -1.37 -8.17
C HIS A 114 -9.30 -1.46 -7.11
N ARG A 115 -8.95 -1.74 -5.86
CA ARG A 115 -9.87 -1.71 -4.72
C ARG A 115 -10.55 -0.35 -4.61
N TRP A 116 -9.80 0.74 -4.69
CA TRP A 116 -10.37 2.09 -4.62
C TRP A 116 -11.35 2.32 -5.78
N PHE A 117 -10.96 2.01 -7.01
CA PHE A 117 -11.84 2.15 -8.17
C PHE A 117 -13.15 1.34 -8.03
N LEU A 118 -13.06 0.07 -7.63
CA LEU A 118 -14.23 -0.76 -7.40
C LEU A 118 -15.10 -0.21 -6.26
N SER A 119 -14.48 0.40 -5.23
CA SER A 119 -15.19 0.91 -4.05
C SER A 119 -15.99 2.15 -4.38
N GLU A 120 -15.40 3.04 -5.17
CA GLU A 120 -16.07 4.21 -5.72
C GLU A 120 -17.26 3.77 -6.58
N ALA A 121 -17.06 2.81 -7.50
CA ALA A 121 -18.11 2.31 -8.37
C ALA A 121 -19.26 1.62 -7.59
N ALA A 122 -18.94 0.90 -6.50
CA ALA A 122 -19.92 0.21 -5.67
C ALA A 122 -20.57 1.10 -4.59
N GLY A 123 -20.05 2.30 -4.36
CA GLY A 123 -20.46 3.18 -3.25
C GLY A 123 -20.18 2.60 -1.86
N LYS A 124 -19.28 1.61 -1.75
CA LYS A 124 -18.90 0.94 -0.49
C LYS A 124 -17.55 0.25 -0.60
N ASP A 125 -16.92 -0.02 0.54
CA ASP A 125 -15.72 -0.86 0.58
C ASP A 125 -16.04 -2.31 0.14
N ILE A 126 -15.27 -2.85 -0.81
CA ILE A 126 -15.35 -4.26 -1.25
C ILE A 126 -14.28 -5.14 -0.60
N GLY A 127 -13.28 -4.54 0.05
CA GLY A 127 -12.18 -5.23 0.69
C GLY A 127 -11.11 -5.75 -0.28
N THR A 128 -9.92 -5.98 0.27
CA THR A 128 -8.73 -6.38 -0.50
C THR A 128 -8.89 -7.73 -1.19
N ALA A 129 -9.50 -8.72 -0.54
CA ALA A 129 -9.65 -10.06 -1.13
C ALA A 129 -10.54 -10.05 -2.38
N SER A 130 -11.66 -9.34 -2.35
CA SER A 130 -12.55 -9.19 -3.51
C SER A 130 -11.86 -8.46 -4.64
N ALA A 131 -11.15 -7.36 -4.33
CA ALA A 131 -10.41 -6.59 -5.32
C ALA A 131 -9.25 -7.39 -5.93
N ALA A 132 -8.53 -8.18 -5.13
CA ALA A 132 -7.46 -9.06 -5.61
C ALA A 132 -8.02 -10.11 -6.59
N ASN A 133 -9.12 -10.77 -6.25
CA ASN A 133 -9.75 -11.74 -7.13
C ASN A 133 -10.17 -11.14 -8.47
N ASP A 134 -10.78 -9.94 -8.44
CA ASP A 134 -11.16 -9.25 -9.68
C ASP A 134 -9.94 -8.85 -10.51
N TYR A 135 -8.95 -8.21 -9.89
CA TYR A 135 -7.72 -7.76 -10.55
C TYR A 135 -6.95 -8.93 -11.19
N LEU A 136 -6.79 -10.05 -10.48
CA LEU A 136 -6.10 -11.24 -11.00
C LEU A 136 -6.85 -11.90 -12.17
N ALA A 137 -8.17 -11.70 -12.25
CA ALA A 137 -9.00 -12.24 -13.32
C ALA A 137 -9.11 -11.30 -14.53
N SER A 138 -9.09 -9.97 -14.32
CA SER A 138 -9.44 -8.98 -15.33
C SER A 138 -8.27 -8.10 -15.80
N VAL A 139 -7.32 -7.79 -14.91
CA VAL A 139 -6.25 -6.81 -15.18
C VAL A 139 -4.90 -7.48 -15.40
N LEU A 140 -4.41 -8.26 -14.44
CA LEU A 140 -3.08 -8.87 -14.51
C LEU A 140 -2.84 -9.72 -15.78
N PRO A 141 -3.82 -10.49 -16.32
CA PRO A 141 -3.63 -11.22 -17.56
C PRO A 141 -3.34 -10.35 -18.79
N ALA A 142 -3.78 -9.09 -18.78
CA ALA A 142 -3.57 -8.13 -19.86
C ALA A 142 -2.17 -7.49 -19.84
N VAL A 143 -1.46 -7.54 -18.71
CA VAL A 143 -0.08 -7.05 -18.59
C VAL A 143 0.84 -7.96 -19.42
N PRO A 144 1.60 -7.45 -20.41
CA PRO A 144 2.51 -8.27 -21.20
C PRO A 144 3.51 -9.03 -20.31
N GLY A 145 3.71 -10.32 -20.55
CA GLY A 145 4.57 -11.18 -19.72
C GLY A 145 6.07 -10.92 -19.89
N ASP A 146 6.43 -10.02 -20.80
CA ASP A 146 7.76 -9.88 -21.37
C ASP A 146 8.55 -8.72 -20.74
N LEU A 147 7.91 -7.91 -19.88
CA LEU A 147 8.50 -6.69 -19.33
C LEU A 147 9.64 -6.96 -18.31
N VAL A 148 9.83 -8.20 -17.86
CA VAL A 148 10.90 -8.59 -16.92
C VAL A 148 12.08 -9.29 -17.62
N ALA A 149 12.00 -9.59 -18.92
CA ALA A 149 13.07 -10.26 -19.69
C ALA A 149 14.00 -9.29 -20.45
N GLY A 150 14.22 -8.08 -19.93
CA GLY A 150 14.92 -6.98 -20.61
C GLY A 150 16.36 -6.70 -20.19
N ALA A 151 17.09 -7.64 -19.55
CA ALA A 151 18.46 -7.40 -19.08
C ALA A 151 19.49 -8.48 -19.43
N VAL A 152 19.23 -9.35 -20.42
CA VAL A 152 20.24 -10.28 -20.94
C VAL A 152 20.76 -9.78 -22.29
N LEU A 153 21.89 -9.09 -22.27
CA LEU A 153 22.68 -8.78 -23.47
C LEU A 153 23.27 -10.08 -24.05
N PRO A 154 23.27 -10.27 -25.39
CA PRO A 154 23.94 -11.41 -26.01
C PRO A 154 25.48 -11.24 -25.95
N PRO A 155 26.26 -12.33 -25.76
CA PRO A 155 27.72 -12.25 -25.80
C PRO A 155 28.21 -11.99 -27.24
N SER A 156 29.27 -11.18 -27.33
CA SER A 156 30.02 -10.89 -28.56
C SER A 156 30.88 -12.08 -29.02
#